data_AF-A0A497NKD2-F1
#
_entry.id   AF-A0A497NKD2-F1
#
_cell.length_a   1.000
_cell.length_b   1.000
_cell.length_c   1.000
_cell.angle_alpha   90.00
_cell.angle_beta   90.00
_cell.angle_gamma   90.00
#
_symmetry.space_group_name_H-M   'P 1'
#
loop_
_entity.id
_entity.type
_entity.pdbx_description
1 polymer ?
#
loop_
_entity_poly.entity_id
_entity_poly.type
_entity_poly.pdbx_seq_one_letter_code
_entity_poly.pdbx_strand_id
1 'polypeptide(L)'
;MSTPRLPELLLPLVTKGVLGPGEEQVLTFWHETIIVVLPDGARLVMTYRPRERYVYVVFGITMGTPRDYDTGDELITDDYGFWHRHSQMRWHWNPGVESIHRSGEPLFLVLTQEDPMELEFYNNSGRTVIQDITIWLWECSEQRWELVRRYLRGLLDLLLGRGGRTA
;
A
#
# COMPACT_ATOMS: atom_id res chain seq x y z
N MET A 1 9.47 7.47 -24.96
CA MET A 1 9.93 8.07 -23.69
C MET A 1 9.40 7.20 -22.56
N SER A 2 10.26 6.54 -21.80
CA SER A 2 9.83 5.77 -20.62
C SER A 2 9.37 6.74 -19.54
N THR A 3 8.12 6.67 -19.13
CA THR A 3 7.63 7.37 -17.95
C THR A 3 8.46 6.90 -16.76
N PRO A 4 9.25 7.75 -16.08
CA PRO A 4 9.98 7.33 -14.90
C PRO A 4 8.98 6.79 -13.89
N ARG A 5 9.12 5.53 -13.51
CA ARG A 5 8.25 4.93 -12.51
C ARG A 5 8.64 5.53 -11.15
N LEU A 6 7.66 5.81 -10.29
CA LEU A 6 7.86 6.30 -8.91
C LEU A 6 9.08 5.68 -8.16
N PRO A 7 9.39 4.37 -8.30
CA PRO A 7 10.58 3.77 -7.68
C PRO A 7 11.92 4.37 -8.14
N GLU A 8 12.05 4.80 -9.40
CA GLU A 8 13.29 5.34 -9.96
C GLU A 8 13.60 6.74 -9.42
N LEU A 9 12.57 7.52 -9.08
CA LEU A 9 12.73 8.87 -8.51
C LEU A 9 13.13 8.85 -7.03
N LEU A 10 12.96 7.71 -6.35
CA LEU A 10 13.27 7.53 -4.94
C LEU A 10 14.61 6.82 -4.69
N LEU A 11 15.29 6.41 -5.77
CA LEU A 11 16.63 5.81 -5.73
C LEU A 11 17.61 6.55 -4.80
N PRO A 12 17.66 7.90 -4.73
CA PRO A 12 18.59 8.60 -3.84
C PRO A 12 18.35 8.39 -2.33
N LEU A 13 17.14 7.99 -1.92
CA LEU A 13 16.80 7.69 -0.52
C LEU A 13 16.93 6.20 -0.17
N VAL A 14 16.82 5.33 -1.18
CA VAL A 14 16.76 3.86 -1.04
C VAL A 14 18.12 3.19 -1.31
N THR A 15 19.08 3.87 -1.94
CA THR A 15 20.40 3.29 -2.23
C THR A 15 21.19 2.98 -0.96
N LYS A 16 21.11 1.71 -0.56
CA LYS A 16 22.19 0.94 0.09
C LYS A 16 23.54 1.38 -0.48
N GLY A 17 24.42 1.97 0.35
CA GLY A 17 25.84 2.13 0.01
C GLY A 17 26.47 3.53 0.14
N VAL A 18 25.74 4.57 0.56
CA VAL A 18 26.34 5.90 0.85
C VAL A 18 26.57 6.11 2.35
N LEU A 19 26.14 5.17 3.18
CA LEU A 19 26.16 5.30 4.63
C LEU A 19 27.28 4.45 5.23
N GLY A 20 28.03 5.04 6.16
CA GLY A 20 29.15 4.40 6.86
C GLY A 20 28.69 3.23 7.74
N PRO A 21 29.62 2.40 8.23
CA PRO A 21 29.29 1.32 9.17
C PRO A 21 28.55 1.89 10.39
N GLY A 22 27.32 1.42 10.64
CA GLY A 22 26.48 1.84 11.78
C GLY A 22 25.43 2.91 11.48
N GLU A 23 25.36 3.42 10.24
CA GLU A 23 24.34 4.38 9.85
C GLU A 23 23.07 3.65 9.34
N GLU A 24 21.94 3.87 10.03
CA GLU A 24 20.63 3.36 9.62
C GLU A 24 20.24 4.01 8.26
N GLN A 25 19.52 3.30 7.39
CA GLN A 25 19.06 3.82 6.10
C GLN A 25 18.01 4.94 6.30
N VAL A 26 17.98 5.94 5.42
CA VAL A 26 16.98 7.03 5.52
C VAL A 26 15.58 6.52 5.24
N LEU A 27 15.46 5.67 4.23
CA LEU A 27 14.22 5.07 3.79
C LEU A 27 14.50 3.60 3.43
N THR A 28 13.70 2.68 3.93
CA THR A 28 13.82 1.25 3.61
C THR A 28 12.58 0.78 2.87
N PHE A 29 12.79 0.22 1.68
CA PHE A 29 11.72 -0.37 0.87
C PHE A 29 11.51 -1.84 1.24
N TRP A 30 10.25 -2.23 1.43
CA TRP A 30 9.84 -3.62 1.60
C TRP A 30 8.32 -3.77 1.38
N HIS A 31 7.81 -5.00 1.53
CA HIS A 31 6.40 -5.29 1.42
C HIS A 31 5.99 -6.33 2.47
N GLU A 32 4.72 -6.31 2.84
CA GLU A 32 4.10 -7.32 3.70
C GLU A 32 2.95 -7.98 2.97
N THR A 33 2.87 -9.31 3.07
CA THR A 33 1.81 -10.10 2.45
C THR A 33 0.96 -10.75 3.53
N ILE A 34 -0.34 -10.53 3.46
CA ILE A 34 -1.35 -11.06 4.36
C ILE A 34 -2.17 -12.07 3.59
N ILE A 35 -2.39 -13.26 4.16
CA ILE A 35 -3.32 -14.24 3.61
C ILE A 35 -4.62 -14.11 4.40
N VAL A 36 -5.69 -13.72 3.72
CA VAL A 36 -7.02 -13.61 4.28
C VAL A 36 -7.79 -14.88 3.93
N VAL A 37 -8.29 -15.57 4.94
CA VAL A 37 -9.28 -16.66 4.78
C VAL A 37 -10.55 -16.20 5.46
N LEU A 38 -11.60 -15.96 4.68
CA LEU A 38 -12.82 -15.33 5.14
C LEU A 38 -14.02 -16.23 4.83
N PRO A 39 -14.66 -16.86 5.83
CA PRO A 39 -15.89 -17.63 5.62
C PRO A 39 -17.03 -16.79 5.05
N ASP A 40 -18.03 -17.44 4.46
CA ASP A 40 -19.24 -16.76 4.00
C ASP A 40 -19.97 -16.06 5.16
N GLY A 41 -20.47 -14.86 4.90
CA GLY A 41 -21.11 -13.97 5.87
C GLY A 41 -20.16 -13.32 6.89
N ALA A 42 -18.87 -13.66 6.86
CA ALA A 42 -17.90 -13.10 7.80
C ALA A 42 -17.50 -11.67 7.45
N ARG A 43 -17.11 -10.93 8.49
CA ARG A 43 -16.53 -9.58 8.40
C ARG A 43 -15.27 -9.52 9.24
N LEU A 44 -14.24 -8.88 8.73
CA LEU A 44 -12.97 -8.70 9.43
C LEU A 44 -12.54 -7.25 9.30
N VAL A 45 -12.27 -6.60 10.43
CA VAL A 45 -11.65 -5.28 10.46
C VAL A 45 -10.19 -5.43 10.89
N MET A 46 -9.30 -4.88 10.09
CA MET A 46 -7.87 -4.90 10.32
C MET A 46 -7.32 -3.48 10.34
N THR A 47 -6.48 -3.19 11.32
CA THR A 47 -5.76 -1.93 11.41
C THR A 47 -4.29 -2.17 11.08
N TYR A 48 -3.84 -1.60 9.96
CA TYR A 48 -2.46 -1.64 9.52
C TYR A 48 -1.71 -0.42 10.08
N ARG A 49 -0.86 -0.66 11.08
CA ARG A 49 -0.16 0.37 11.83
C ARG A 49 1.35 0.17 11.72
N PRO A 50 2.16 1.24 11.64
CA PRO A 50 3.60 1.15 11.79
C PRO A 50 4.01 0.48 13.10
N ARG A 51 5.31 0.21 13.25
CA ARG A 51 5.92 -0.03 14.57
C ARG A 51 6.18 1.29 15.30
N GLU A 52 6.34 1.25 16.62
CA GLU A 52 6.59 2.46 17.42
C GLU A 52 7.82 3.23 16.91
N ARG A 53 7.70 4.56 16.82
CA ARG A 53 8.76 5.49 16.35
C ARG A 53 9.09 5.39 14.85
N TYR A 54 8.24 4.75 14.06
CA TYR A 54 8.37 4.65 12.60
C TYR A 54 7.17 5.24 11.87
N VAL A 55 7.45 5.74 10.67
CA VAL A 55 6.47 6.23 9.70
C VAL A 55 6.52 5.31 8.48
N TYR A 56 5.36 4.85 8.03
CA TYR A 56 5.24 4.05 6.80
C TYR A 56 4.63 4.90 5.69
N VAL A 57 5.24 4.89 4.52
CA VAL A 57 4.67 5.45 3.28
C VAL A 57 4.18 4.27 2.45
N VAL A 58 2.90 3.96 2.56
CA VAL A 58 2.22 2.92 1.78
C VAL A 58 1.92 3.49 0.40
N PHE A 59 2.52 2.92 -0.64
CA PHE A 59 2.39 3.43 -2.00
C PHE A 59 1.66 2.48 -2.95
N GLY A 60 1.25 1.31 -2.46
CA GLY A 60 0.35 0.47 -3.21
C GLY A 60 -0.12 -0.76 -2.45
N ILE A 61 -1.23 -1.31 -2.92
CA ILE A 61 -1.75 -2.60 -2.50
C ILE A 61 -1.91 -3.45 -3.76
N THR A 62 -1.40 -4.68 -3.75
CA THR A 62 -1.67 -5.68 -4.78
C THR A 62 -2.40 -6.84 -4.17
N MET A 63 -3.35 -7.42 -4.91
CA MET A 63 -4.18 -8.51 -4.43
C MET A 63 -4.00 -9.72 -5.34
N GLY A 64 -3.94 -10.91 -4.78
CA GLY A 64 -4.05 -12.14 -5.56
C GLY A 64 -5.47 -12.34 -6.09
N THR A 65 -5.63 -13.28 -7.03
CA THR A 65 -6.97 -13.72 -7.47
C THR A 65 -7.69 -14.39 -6.29
N PRO A 66 -8.92 -13.99 -5.93
CA PRO A 66 -9.72 -14.70 -4.94
C PRO A 66 -9.94 -16.16 -5.34
N ARG A 67 -9.87 -17.08 -4.38
CA ARG A 67 -10.12 -18.50 -4.61
C ARG A 67 -11.12 -19.05 -3.60
N ASP A 68 -11.87 -20.08 -3.99
CA ASP A 68 -12.59 -20.94 -3.04
C ASP A 68 -11.55 -21.65 -2.17
N TYR A 69 -11.68 -21.53 -0.85
CA TYR A 69 -10.72 -22.10 0.11
C TYR A 69 -10.68 -23.63 0.05
N ASP A 70 -11.81 -24.28 -0.20
CA ASP A 70 -11.93 -25.74 -0.14
C ASP A 70 -11.44 -26.39 -1.43
N THR A 71 -11.71 -25.78 -2.60
CA THR A 71 -11.34 -26.35 -3.90
C THR A 71 -10.08 -25.74 -4.51
N GLY A 72 -9.74 -24.51 -4.14
CA GLY A 72 -8.67 -23.73 -4.75
C GLY A 72 -9.04 -23.12 -6.10
N ASP A 73 -10.27 -23.27 -6.57
CA ASP A 73 -10.73 -22.71 -7.83
C ASP A 73 -10.80 -21.17 -7.75
N GLU A 74 -10.49 -20.50 -8.86
CA GLU A 74 -10.65 -19.05 -8.96
C GLU A 74 -12.12 -18.65 -8.80
N LEU A 75 -12.35 -17.62 -7.98
CA LEU A 75 -13.68 -17.09 -7.73
C LEU A 75 -13.84 -15.76 -8.46
N ILE A 76 -14.83 -15.70 -9.35
CA ILE A 76 -15.23 -14.46 -10.04
C ILE A 76 -16.48 -13.93 -9.35
N THR A 77 -16.32 -12.90 -8.51
CA THR A 77 -17.42 -12.31 -7.74
C THR A 77 -17.12 -10.86 -7.36
N ASP A 78 -18.16 -10.04 -7.21
CA ASP A 78 -18.13 -8.71 -6.58
C ASP A 78 -18.75 -8.71 -5.16
N ASP A 79 -19.24 -9.86 -4.68
CA ASP A 79 -19.79 -10.06 -3.33
C ASP A 79 -18.71 -10.32 -2.26
N TYR A 80 -17.44 -10.26 -2.65
CA TYR A 80 -16.28 -10.31 -1.78
C TYR A 80 -15.34 -9.14 -2.09
N GLY A 81 -14.72 -8.59 -1.06
CA GLY A 81 -13.74 -7.52 -1.21
C GLY A 81 -13.45 -6.84 0.13
N PHE A 82 -12.87 -5.66 0.06
CA PHE A 82 -12.65 -4.85 1.25
C PHE A 82 -12.86 -3.37 1.01
N TRP A 83 -13.37 -2.71 2.05
CA TRP A 83 -13.28 -1.27 2.19
C TRP A 83 -11.94 -0.92 2.83
N HIS A 84 -11.38 0.23 2.47
CA HIS A 84 -10.24 0.77 3.20
C HIS A 84 -10.32 2.27 3.37
N ARG A 85 -9.59 2.76 4.36
CA ARG A 85 -9.55 4.17 4.73
C ARG A 85 -8.23 4.52 5.39
N HIS A 86 -7.87 5.79 5.22
CA HIS A 86 -6.84 6.52 5.96
C HIS A 86 -7.26 7.99 6.02
N SER A 87 -6.70 8.83 6.90
CA SER A 87 -7.08 10.26 6.97
C SER A 87 -6.91 11.02 5.64
N GLN A 88 -5.97 10.58 4.81
CA GLN A 88 -5.66 11.17 3.49
C GLN A 88 -6.61 10.72 2.38
N MET A 89 -7.58 9.85 2.68
CA MET A 89 -8.54 9.36 1.71
C MET A 89 -9.94 9.19 2.30
N ARG A 90 -10.94 9.00 1.44
CA ARG A 90 -12.28 8.57 1.86
C ARG A 90 -12.32 7.05 1.90
N TRP A 91 -13.37 6.51 2.54
CA TRP A 91 -13.71 5.09 2.37
C TRP A 91 -13.79 4.75 0.88
N HIS A 92 -12.99 3.77 0.47
CA HIS A 92 -12.93 3.28 -0.90
C HIS A 92 -13.14 1.77 -0.92
N TRP A 93 -13.90 1.29 -1.90
CA TRP A 93 -14.27 -0.12 -2.04
C TRP A 93 -13.43 -0.79 -3.11
N ASN A 94 -12.76 -1.88 -2.72
CA ASN A 94 -12.01 -2.75 -3.60
C ASN A 94 -12.73 -4.11 -3.72
N PRO A 95 -13.59 -4.28 -4.73
CA PRO A 95 -14.19 -5.58 -5.00
C PRO A 95 -13.13 -6.58 -5.49
N GLY A 96 -13.34 -7.86 -5.19
CA GLY A 96 -12.49 -8.99 -5.62
C GLY A 96 -12.56 -9.32 -7.11
N VAL A 97 -12.69 -8.31 -7.98
CA VAL A 97 -12.83 -8.47 -9.43
C VAL A 97 -11.51 -8.20 -10.18
N GLU A 98 -11.42 -8.72 -11.41
CA GLU A 98 -10.19 -8.75 -12.21
C GLU A 98 -9.52 -7.38 -12.40
N SER A 99 -10.31 -6.32 -12.60
CA SER A 99 -9.78 -4.97 -12.80
C SER A 99 -8.97 -4.48 -11.60
N ILE A 100 -9.29 -4.94 -10.40
CA ILE A 100 -8.69 -4.55 -9.14
C ILE A 100 -7.49 -5.44 -8.82
N HIS A 101 -7.69 -6.76 -8.74
CA HIS A 101 -6.62 -7.67 -8.32
C HIS A 101 -5.52 -7.88 -9.38
N ARG A 102 -5.71 -7.49 -10.65
CA ARG A 102 -4.62 -7.55 -11.65
C ARG A 102 -3.84 -6.26 -11.85
N SER A 103 -4.45 -5.12 -11.52
CA SER A 103 -3.84 -3.80 -11.78
C SER A 103 -3.09 -3.26 -10.57
N GLY A 104 -3.43 -3.75 -9.38
CA GLY A 104 -2.99 -3.16 -8.13
C GLY A 104 -3.62 -1.79 -7.92
N GLU A 105 -3.68 -1.38 -6.66
CA GLU A 105 -4.21 -0.10 -6.27
C GLU A 105 -3.04 0.85 -5.96
N PRO A 106 -2.83 1.91 -6.76
CA PRO A 106 -1.81 2.90 -6.46
C PRO A 106 -2.27 3.74 -5.26
N LEU A 107 -1.44 3.78 -4.23
CA LEU A 107 -1.68 4.57 -3.03
C LEU A 107 -0.53 5.56 -2.82
N PHE A 108 -0.74 6.50 -1.90
CA PHE A 108 0.34 7.31 -1.34
C PHE A 108 -0.07 7.81 0.04
N LEU A 109 -0.12 6.87 0.99
CA LEU A 109 -0.57 7.10 2.36
C LEU A 109 0.62 7.15 3.31
N VAL A 110 0.65 8.15 4.17
CA VAL A 110 1.64 8.33 5.22
C VAL A 110 0.98 7.91 6.53
N LEU A 111 1.34 6.73 7.01
CA LEU A 111 0.79 6.14 8.22
C LEU A 111 1.69 6.44 9.40
N THR A 112 1.07 6.74 10.54
CA THR A 112 1.71 6.86 11.86
C THR A 112 1.04 5.90 12.86
N GLN A 113 1.54 5.83 14.10
CA GLN A 113 0.84 5.10 15.16
C GLN A 113 -0.59 5.58 15.38
N GLU A 114 -0.77 6.90 15.29
CA GLU A 114 -2.01 7.61 15.61
C GLU A 114 -2.98 7.67 14.43
N ASP A 115 -2.44 7.55 13.21
CA ASP A 115 -3.20 7.57 11.96
C ASP A 115 -2.84 6.33 11.12
N PRO A 116 -3.35 5.14 11.49
CA PRO A 116 -3.15 3.91 10.75
C PRO A 116 -4.11 3.78 9.57
N MET A 117 -3.84 2.84 8.67
CA MET A 117 -4.79 2.45 7.63
C MET A 117 -5.75 1.39 8.16
N GLU A 118 -7.03 1.50 7.83
CA GLU A 118 -8.06 0.53 8.16
C GLU A 118 -8.46 -0.25 6.91
N LEU A 119 -8.63 -1.56 7.05
CA LEU A 119 -9.09 -2.49 6.02
C LEU A 119 -10.27 -3.28 6.60
N GLU A 120 -11.45 -3.16 5.99
CA GLU A 120 -12.64 -3.90 6.37
C GLU A 120 -13.03 -4.89 5.27
N PHE A 121 -12.84 -6.18 5.53
CA PHE A 121 -13.17 -7.26 4.62
C PHE A 121 -14.60 -7.73 4.81
N TYR A 122 -15.21 -8.08 3.68
CA TYR A 122 -16.57 -8.61 3.61
C TYR A 122 -16.59 -9.80 2.66
N ASN A 123 -17.34 -10.83 3.03
CA ASN A 123 -17.63 -11.95 2.16
C ASN A 123 -19.10 -12.32 2.23
N ASN A 124 -19.82 -12.15 1.14
CA ASN A 124 -21.20 -12.65 0.96
C ASN A 124 -21.31 -13.52 -0.29
N SER A 125 -20.20 -14.13 -0.74
CA SER A 125 -20.13 -14.88 -1.99
C SER A 125 -20.76 -16.28 -1.93
N GLY A 126 -21.25 -16.71 -0.75
CA GLY A 126 -21.74 -18.06 -0.53
C GLY A 126 -20.63 -19.11 -0.39
N ARG A 127 -19.36 -18.70 -0.36
CA ARG A 127 -18.16 -19.55 -0.27
C ARG A 127 -17.18 -19.02 0.76
N THR A 128 -16.33 -19.88 1.31
CA THR A 128 -15.15 -19.40 2.06
C THR A 128 -14.10 -18.94 1.05
N VAL A 129 -13.70 -17.67 1.14
CA VAL A 129 -12.73 -17.08 0.22
C VAL A 129 -11.33 -17.10 0.83
N ILE A 130 -10.33 -17.44 0.04
CA ILE A 130 -8.92 -17.19 0.33
C ILE A 130 -8.30 -16.23 -0.67
N GLN A 131 -7.57 -15.23 -0.18
CA GLN A 131 -6.86 -14.26 -1.01
C GLN A 131 -5.61 -13.76 -0.29
N ASP A 132 -4.51 -13.62 -1.03
CA ASP A 132 -3.33 -12.90 -0.57
C ASP A 132 -3.41 -11.41 -0.93
N ILE A 133 -2.93 -10.55 -0.03
CA ILE A 133 -2.92 -9.10 -0.20
C ILE A 133 -1.55 -8.61 0.23
N THR A 134 -0.86 -7.90 -0.67
CA THR A 134 0.47 -7.38 -0.44
C THR A 134 0.44 -5.87 -0.36
N ILE A 135 0.93 -5.33 0.76
CA ILE A 135 1.07 -3.89 1.00
C ILE A 135 2.51 -3.50 0.70
N TRP A 136 2.70 -2.54 -0.20
CA TRP A 136 4.00 -2.04 -0.62
C TRP A 136 4.30 -0.74 0.10
N LEU A 137 5.45 -0.65 0.77
CA LEU A 137 5.78 0.51 1.57
C LEU A 137 7.25 0.89 1.56
N TRP A 138 7.47 2.15 1.92
CA TRP A 138 8.73 2.60 2.47
C TRP A 138 8.58 2.86 3.96
N GLU A 139 9.58 2.47 4.76
CA GLU A 139 9.63 2.83 6.18
C GLU A 139 10.80 3.76 6.48
N CYS A 140 10.61 4.62 7.47
CA CYS A 140 11.68 5.41 8.08
C CYS A 140 11.36 5.66 9.56
N SER A 141 12.36 6.00 10.37
CA SER A 141 12.11 6.46 11.72
C SER A 141 11.49 7.86 11.72
N GLU A 142 10.68 8.18 12.74
CA GLU A 142 10.05 9.50 12.91
C GLU A 142 11.08 10.64 12.89
N GLN A 143 12.28 10.41 13.44
CA GLN A 143 13.38 11.38 13.44
C GLN A 143 13.82 11.78 12.03
N ARG A 144 13.67 10.87 11.06
CA ARG A 144 14.07 11.05 9.66
C ARG A 144 12.90 11.48 8.78
N TRP A 145 11.68 11.42 9.28
CA TRP A 145 10.48 11.70 8.51
C TRP A 145 10.50 13.12 7.90
N GLU A 146 10.94 14.13 8.65
CA GLU A 146 10.98 15.50 8.12
C GLU A 146 11.92 15.64 6.92
N LEU A 147 13.04 14.91 6.91
CA LEU A 147 13.96 14.87 5.76
C LEU A 147 13.28 14.21 4.55
N VAL A 148 12.67 13.05 4.76
CA VAL A 148 11.94 12.31 3.70
C VAL A 148 10.81 13.15 3.14
N ARG A 149 9.98 13.75 4.00
CA ARG A 149 8.86 14.62 3.62
C ARG A 149 9.30 15.79 2.75
N ARG A 150 10.40 16.45 3.11
CA ARG A 150 10.98 17.55 2.29
C ARG A 150 11.44 17.08 0.94
N TYR A 151 12.11 15.92 0.89
CA TYR A 151 12.56 15.32 -0.37
C TYR A 151 11.37 15.00 -1.28
N LEU A 152 10.35 14.31 -0.76
CA LEU A 152 9.13 13.96 -1.49
C LEU A 152 8.39 15.20 -2.02
N ARG A 153 8.29 16.25 -1.20
CA ARG A 153 7.70 17.54 -1.62
C ARG A 153 8.51 18.18 -2.75
N GLY A 154 9.84 18.26 -2.60
CA GLY A 154 10.70 18.83 -3.64
C GLY A 154 10.62 18.05 -4.97
N LEU A 155 10.47 16.73 -4.90
CA LEU A 155 10.25 15.89 -6.07
C LEU A 155 8.91 16.21 -6.74
N LEU A 156 7.82 16.29 -5.96
CA LEU A 156 6.50 16.67 -6.48
C LEU A 156 6.53 18.07 -7.12
N ASP A 157 7.14 19.04 -6.44
CA ASP A 157 7.29 20.41 -6.94
C ASP A 157 8.09 20.47 -8.24
N LEU A 158 9.12 19.63 -8.38
CA LEU A 158 9.89 19.50 -9.62
C LEU A 158 9.04 18.93 -10.76
N LEU A 159 8.26 17.88 -10.49
CA LEU A 159 7.38 17.25 -11.48
C LEU A 159 6.28 18.22 -11.93
N LEU A 160 5.63 18.89 -10.98
CA LEU A 160 4.62 19.91 -11.26
C LEU A 160 5.22 21.15 -11.93
N GLY A 161 6.39 21.60 -11.51
CA GLY A 161 7.07 22.76 -12.10
C GLY A 161 7.56 22.52 -13.54
N ARG A 162 7.85 21.26 -13.90
CA ARG A 162 8.22 20.87 -15.27
C ARG A 162 7.02 20.50 -16.15
N GLY A 163 5.86 20.17 -15.57
CA GLY A 163 4.64 19.79 -16.29
C GLY A 163 3.47 20.79 -16.21
N GLY A 164 3.59 21.84 -15.38
CA GLY A 164 2.49 22.74 -15.00
C GLY A 164 2.59 24.17 -15.51
N ARG A 165 3.31 24.42 -16.61
CA ARG A 165 3.00 25.54 -17.49
C ARG A 165 2.08 25.02 -18.60
N THR A 166 0.82 24.82 -18.27
CA THR A 166 -0.24 24.88 -19.29
C THR A 166 -0.25 26.30 -19.84
N ALA A 167 -0.07 26.41 -21.15
CA ALA A 167 -0.42 27.60 -21.93
C ALA A 167 -1.88 28.02 -21.69
#